data_AF-X8CMD2-F1
#
_entry.id   AF-X8CMD2-F1
#
_cell.length_a   1.000
_cell.length_b   1.000
_cell.length_c   1.000
_cell.angle_alpha   90.00
_cell.angle_beta   90.00
_cell.angle_gamma   90.00
#
_symmetry.space_group_name_H-M   'P 1'
#
loop_
_entity.id
_entity.type
_entity.pdbx_description
1 polymer ?
#
loop_
_entity_poly.entity_id
_entity_poly.type
_entity_poly.pdbx_seq_one_letter_code
_entity_poly.pdbx_strand_id
1 'polypeptide(L)'
;MDPASTGPDGAHALVELLRDAGVDVVVADTIADVERAARPDALILVAQSQYLTDAVTDRLARIRSDLLLVEPTTRAREALLPGVEVSGASGFDSDPNCTLREAVRSGSVRFGPTNTFKAKDGRTMTRCYDGALIRFRDGGRVVTAVGSTDFMTNGGLLHAGNAALAMNLAGDRPGSCGTRPITSRVKPPPRHHFST
;
A
#
# COMPACT_ATOMS: atom_id res chain seq x y z
N MET A 1 -6.07 9.19 3.36
CA MET A 1 -6.36 7.84 2.84
C MET A 1 -7.43 7.10 3.64
N ASP A 2 -8.56 7.73 4.00
CA ASP A 2 -9.69 7.03 4.62
C ASP A 2 -10.62 6.48 3.53
N PRO A 3 -10.92 5.17 3.48
CA PRO A 3 -11.75 4.57 2.43
C PRO A 3 -13.21 5.06 2.45
N ALA A 4 -13.72 5.57 3.57
CA ALA A 4 -15.07 6.12 3.66
C ALA A 4 -15.15 7.61 3.32
N SER A 5 -14.00 8.30 3.22
CA SER A 5 -13.95 9.74 2.98
C SER A 5 -13.99 10.07 1.50
N THR A 6 -14.93 10.94 1.12
CA THR A 6 -15.07 11.53 -0.23
C THR A 6 -14.27 12.82 -0.42
N GLY A 7 -13.63 13.34 0.64
CA GLY A 7 -12.74 14.50 0.55
C GLY A 7 -11.47 14.21 -0.28
N PRO A 8 -10.71 15.24 -0.70
CA PRO A 8 -9.55 15.07 -1.60
C PRO A 8 -8.49 14.11 -1.03
N ASP A 9 -8.24 14.15 0.28
CA ASP A 9 -7.27 13.27 0.95
C ASP A 9 -7.86 11.89 1.30
N GLY A 10 -9.10 11.60 0.94
CA GLY A 10 -9.77 10.31 1.12
C GLY A 10 -9.32 9.25 0.12
N ALA A 11 -9.85 8.03 0.24
CA ALA A 11 -9.59 6.91 -0.69
C ALA A 11 -10.87 6.27 -1.25
N HIS A 12 -12.03 6.89 -1.00
CA HIS A 12 -13.34 6.37 -1.45
C HIS A 12 -13.38 6.12 -2.96
N ALA A 13 -12.84 7.03 -3.77
CA ALA A 13 -12.82 6.86 -5.22
C ALA A 13 -12.01 5.62 -5.64
N LEU A 14 -10.85 5.37 -5.03
CA LEU A 14 -10.06 4.18 -5.32
C LEU A 14 -10.82 2.90 -4.92
N VAL A 15 -11.48 2.89 -3.77
CA VAL A 15 -12.29 1.74 -3.32
C VAL A 15 -13.41 1.43 -4.31
N GLU A 16 -14.13 2.45 -4.78
CA GLU A 16 -15.20 2.27 -5.75
C GLU A 16 -14.67 1.81 -7.12
N LEU A 17 -13.55 2.37 -7.59
CA LEU A 17 -12.91 1.91 -8.83
C LEU A 17 -12.47 0.45 -8.75
N LEU A 18 -11.92 0.01 -7.61
CA LEU A 18 -11.53 -1.38 -7.39
C LEU A 18 -12.74 -2.31 -7.40
N ARG A 19 -13.84 -1.91 -6.74
CA ARG A 19 -15.10 -2.67 -6.75
C ARG A 19 -15.71 -2.77 -8.13
N ASP A 20 -15.75 -1.67 -8.88
CA ASP A 20 -16.23 -1.62 -10.26
C ASP A 20 -15.40 -2.53 -11.18
N ALA A 21 -14.08 -2.59 -10.94
CA ALA A 21 -13.17 -3.53 -11.61
C ALA A 21 -13.29 -4.99 -11.14
N GLY A 22 -14.27 -5.31 -10.28
CA GLY A 22 -14.54 -6.67 -9.81
C GLY A 22 -13.60 -7.17 -8.71
N VAL A 23 -12.90 -6.25 -8.02
CA VAL A 23 -12.09 -6.56 -6.84
C VAL A 23 -12.99 -6.52 -5.60
N ASP A 24 -12.95 -7.55 -4.76
CA ASP A 24 -13.65 -7.55 -3.48
C ASP A 24 -12.85 -6.64 -2.53
N VAL A 25 -13.50 -5.66 -1.89
CA VAL A 25 -12.80 -4.72 -1.01
C VAL A 25 -13.43 -4.79 0.37
N VAL A 26 -12.69 -5.39 1.29
CA VAL A 26 -13.00 -5.51 2.70
C VAL A 26 -12.29 -4.39 3.45
N VAL A 27 -13.06 -3.43 3.97
CA VAL A 27 -12.50 -2.48 4.92
C VAL A 27 -12.44 -3.18 6.29
N ALA A 28 -11.24 -3.42 6.79
CA ALA A 28 -10.99 -3.88 8.14
C ALA A 28 -10.84 -2.68 9.08
N ASP A 29 -11.43 -2.78 10.25
CA ASP A 29 -11.19 -1.80 11.31
C ASP A 29 -10.23 -2.36 12.35
N THR A 30 -10.12 -3.69 12.48
CA THR A 30 -9.25 -4.33 13.45
C THR A 30 -8.29 -5.32 12.79
N ILE A 31 -7.17 -5.60 13.48
CA ILE A 31 -6.25 -6.66 13.06
C ILE A 31 -6.92 -8.05 13.05
N ALA A 32 -7.95 -8.27 13.86
CA ALA A 32 -8.73 -9.51 13.82
C ALA A 32 -9.54 -9.64 12.52
N ASP A 33 -10.01 -8.52 11.96
CA ASP A 33 -10.69 -8.51 10.66
C ASP A 33 -9.70 -8.80 9.53
N VAL A 34 -8.50 -8.25 9.62
CA VAL A 34 -7.39 -8.56 8.70
C VAL A 34 -7.06 -10.05 8.74
N GLU A 35 -6.88 -10.63 9.93
CA GLU A 35 -6.58 -12.06 10.07
C GLU A 35 -7.70 -12.97 9.55
N ARG A 36 -8.96 -12.56 9.71
CA ARG A 36 -10.12 -13.32 9.20
C ARG A 36 -10.22 -13.27 7.68
N ALA A 37 -9.88 -12.14 7.07
CA ALA A 37 -9.90 -11.95 5.63
C ALA A 37 -8.61 -12.44 4.94
N ALA A 38 -7.53 -12.64 5.70
CA ALA A 38 -6.25 -13.08 5.19
C ALA A 38 -6.35 -14.48 4.54
N ARG A 39 -5.97 -14.54 3.27
CA ARG A 39 -5.85 -15.77 2.47
C ARG A 39 -4.51 -15.77 1.75
N PRO A 40 -3.99 -16.94 1.32
CA PRO A 40 -2.73 -17.00 0.56
C PRO A 40 -2.75 -16.10 -0.68
N ASP A 41 -3.92 -15.95 -1.29
CA ASP A 41 -4.14 -15.09 -2.43
C ASP A 41 -4.64 -13.69 -2.07
N ALA A 42 -4.82 -13.28 -0.81
CA ALA A 42 -5.25 -11.92 -0.47
C ALA A 42 -4.10 -10.88 -0.57
N LEU A 43 -4.45 -9.60 -0.70
CA LEU A 43 -3.53 -8.46 -0.58
C LEU A 43 -3.98 -7.62 0.62
N ILE A 44 -3.06 -7.36 1.52
CA ILE A 44 -3.27 -6.45 2.64
C ILE A 44 -2.70 -5.08 2.24
N LEU A 45 -3.54 -4.06 2.22
CA LEU A 45 -3.13 -2.69 1.92
C LEU A 45 -3.13 -1.86 3.21
N VAL A 46 -1.97 -1.30 3.53
CA VAL A 46 -1.76 -0.43 4.69
C VAL A 46 -1.29 0.94 4.22
N ALA A 47 -2.17 1.95 4.29
CA ALA A 47 -1.88 3.33 3.88
C ALA A 47 -1.98 4.38 5.00
N GLN A 48 -2.26 3.94 6.24
CA GLN A 48 -2.34 4.81 7.41
C GLN A 48 -1.59 4.20 8.60
N SER A 49 -0.32 3.91 8.35
CA SER A 49 0.56 3.22 9.28
C SER A 49 0.81 3.96 10.60
N GLN A 50 0.49 5.27 10.69
CA GLN A 50 0.50 6.04 11.93
C GLN A 50 -0.47 5.52 13.00
N TYR A 51 -1.45 4.71 12.61
CA TYR A 51 -2.41 4.09 13.52
C TYR A 51 -2.03 2.67 13.94
N LEU A 52 -0.92 2.12 13.43
CA LEU A 52 -0.46 0.79 13.83
C LEU A 52 0.31 0.86 15.15
N THR A 53 -0.17 0.10 16.13
CA THR A 53 0.58 -0.18 17.37
C THR A 53 1.56 -1.31 17.15
N ASP A 54 2.50 -1.52 18.08
CA ASP A 54 3.43 -2.66 18.00
C ASP A 54 2.71 -3.99 17.95
N ALA A 55 1.74 -4.18 18.85
CA ALA A 55 0.96 -5.42 18.91
C ALA A 55 0.24 -5.71 17.59
N VAL A 56 -0.27 -4.68 16.90
CA VAL A 56 -0.89 -4.83 15.57
C VAL A 56 0.19 -5.14 14.52
N THR A 57 1.31 -4.43 14.56
CA THR A 57 2.40 -4.58 13.58
C THR A 57 3.03 -5.97 13.65
N ASP A 58 3.29 -6.48 14.85
CA ASP A 58 3.82 -7.83 15.08
C ASP A 58 2.87 -8.92 14.55
N ARG A 59 1.56 -8.70 14.69
CA ARG A 59 0.54 -9.59 14.13
C ARG A 59 0.51 -9.53 12.61
N LEU A 60 0.54 -8.32 12.03
CA LEU A 60 0.62 -8.12 10.58
C LEU A 60 1.87 -8.78 9.96
N ALA A 61 3.00 -8.76 10.68
CA ALA A 61 4.23 -9.41 10.24
C ALA A 61 4.11 -10.94 10.15
N ARG A 62 3.21 -11.57 10.90
CA ARG A 62 2.97 -13.01 10.87
C ARG A 62 2.03 -13.46 9.75
N ILE A 63 1.26 -12.55 9.16
CA ILE A 63 0.32 -12.87 8.08
C ILE A 63 1.07 -13.09 6.77
N ARG A 64 0.77 -14.19 6.08
CA ARG A 64 1.46 -14.61 4.84
C ARG A 64 0.84 -14.11 3.54
N SER A 65 -0.30 -13.43 3.60
CA SER A 65 -0.87 -12.70 2.46
C SER A 65 0.09 -11.61 1.98
N ASP A 66 0.06 -11.29 0.69
CA ASP A 66 0.90 -10.22 0.15
C ASP A 66 0.61 -8.90 0.87
N LEU A 67 1.63 -8.06 1.03
CA LEU A 67 1.52 -6.77 1.69
C LEU A 67 1.85 -5.63 0.72
N LEU A 68 0.94 -4.66 0.61
CA LEU A 68 1.19 -3.36 0.01
C LEU A 68 1.21 -2.30 1.12
N LEU A 69 2.38 -1.75 1.38
CA LEU A 69 2.61 -0.74 2.40
C LEU A 69 2.82 0.63 1.74
N VAL A 70 1.92 1.56 1.99
CA VAL A 70 1.90 2.88 1.35
C VAL A 70 2.26 3.93 2.38
N GLU A 71 3.30 4.70 2.07
CA GLU A 71 3.90 5.73 2.93
C GLU A 71 4.05 5.26 4.38
N PRO A 72 4.81 4.18 4.64
CA PRO A 72 5.01 3.72 5.99
C PRO A 72 5.71 4.76 6.85
N THR A 73 5.24 4.94 8.08
CA THR A 73 6.02 5.60 9.14
C THR A 73 7.33 4.84 9.36
N THR A 74 8.33 5.53 9.90
CA THR A 74 9.63 4.93 10.25
C THR A 74 9.46 3.64 11.07
N ARG A 75 8.57 3.68 12.08
CA ARG A 75 8.28 2.54 12.95
C ARG A 75 7.71 1.35 12.18
N ALA A 76 6.70 1.58 11.35
CA ALA A 76 6.07 0.52 10.56
C ALA A 76 7.04 -0.06 9.52
N ARG A 77 7.87 0.78 8.88
CA ARG A 77 8.92 0.32 7.97
C ARG A 77 9.91 -0.59 8.68
N GLU A 78 10.42 -0.20 9.85
CA GLU A 78 11.44 -1.00 10.55
C GLU A 78 10.92 -2.35 11.01
N ALA A 79 9.65 -2.42 11.41
CA ALA A 79 9.02 -3.65 11.83
C ALA A 79 8.58 -4.56 10.67
N LEU A 80 8.02 -4.00 9.58
CA LEU A 80 7.44 -4.77 8.47
C LEU A 80 8.40 -4.97 7.29
N LEU A 81 9.44 -4.14 7.17
CA LEU A 81 10.43 -4.13 6.08
C LEU A 81 11.86 -4.14 6.66
N PRO A 82 12.23 -5.13 7.51
CA PRO A 82 13.58 -5.20 8.04
C PRO A 82 14.59 -5.30 6.89
N GLY A 83 15.67 -4.51 6.97
CA GLY A 83 16.67 -4.44 5.90
C GLY A 83 16.36 -3.46 4.77
N VAL A 84 15.25 -2.71 4.82
CA VAL A 84 14.96 -1.60 3.89
C VAL A 84 15.22 -0.26 4.58
N GLU A 85 15.94 0.65 3.93
CA GLU A 85 16.17 2.02 4.42
C GLU A 85 15.73 3.08 3.41
N VAL A 86 15.56 4.31 3.89
CA VAL A 86 15.20 5.47 3.05
C VAL A 86 16.45 5.97 2.33
N SER A 87 16.36 6.17 1.02
CA SER A 87 17.48 6.60 0.15
C SER A 87 17.49 8.07 -0.26
N GLY A 88 16.45 8.84 0.11
CA GLY A 88 16.28 10.26 -0.24
C GLY A 88 14.93 10.53 -0.91
N ALA A 89 14.63 11.79 -1.23
CA ALA A 89 13.43 12.16 -1.98
C ALA A 89 13.69 12.09 -3.49
N SER A 90 12.71 11.62 -4.28
CA SER A 90 12.74 11.69 -5.74
C SER A 90 12.06 12.97 -6.25
N GLY A 91 12.14 13.20 -7.57
CA GLY A 91 11.37 14.25 -8.25
C GLY A 91 9.85 14.02 -8.18
N PHE A 92 9.09 15.05 -8.56
CA PHE A 92 7.62 15.06 -8.46
C PHE A 92 6.93 14.08 -9.42
N ASP A 93 7.44 13.98 -10.65
CA ASP A 93 7.01 13.04 -11.67
C ASP A 93 8.15 12.05 -11.92
N SER A 94 7.83 10.78 -12.11
CA SER A 94 8.84 9.74 -12.29
C SER A 94 8.37 8.71 -13.31
N ASP A 95 9.29 8.32 -14.19
CA ASP A 95 9.08 7.16 -15.07
C ASP A 95 9.35 5.85 -14.32
N PRO A 96 8.77 4.72 -14.76
CA PRO A 96 8.85 3.45 -14.03
C PRO A 96 10.26 2.96 -13.73
N ASN A 97 11.23 3.26 -14.62
CA ASN A 97 12.65 2.88 -14.55
C ASN A 97 12.95 1.42 -14.10
N CYS A 98 12.03 0.51 -14.40
CA CYS A 98 12.08 -0.89 -13.98
C CYS A 98 11.25 -1.79 -14.93
N THR A 99 11.25 -3.10 -14.68
CA THR A 99 10.49 -4.09 -15.47
C THR A 99 9.22 -4.58 -14.78
N LEU A 100 8.83 -3.97 -13.66
CA LEU A 100 7.59 -4.33 -12.95
C LEU A 100 6.38 -3.98 -13.82
N ARG A 101 5.57 -4.98 -14.19
CA ARG A 101 4.45 -4.83 -15.12
C ARG A 101 3.49 -3.72 -14.69
N GLU A 102 3.15 -3.67 -13.42
CA GLU A 102 2.24 -2.71 -12.82
C GLU A 102 2.74 -1.27 -13.00
N ALA A 103 4.05 -1.04 -12.83
CA ALA A 103 4.67 0.27 -13.04
C ALA A 103 4.74 0.61 -14.54
N VAL A 104 5.22 -0.33 -15.37
CA VAL A 104 5.34 -0.13 -16.83
C VAL A 104 3.99 0.20 -17.47
N ARG A 105 2.91 -0.49 -17.08
CA ARG A 105 1.55 -0.21 -17.58
C ARG A 105 1.00 1.13 -17.14
N SER A 106 1.46 1.65 -16.02
CA SER A 106 1.03 2.94 -15.47
C SER A 106 1.76 4.11 -16.12
N GLY A 107 2.93 3.87 -16.69
CA GLY A 107 3.77 4.90 -17.27
C GLY A 107 4.29 5.87 -16.21
N SER A 108 4.40 7.13 -16.59
CA SER A 108 4.83 8.21 -15.68
C SER A 108 3.77 8.46 -14.60
N VAL A 109 4.22 8.61 -13.35
CA VAL A 109 3.37 8.77 -12.16
C VAL A 109 3.81 10.00 -11.38
N ARG A 110 2.84 10.73 -10.80
CA ARG A 110 3.07 11.92 -9.99
C ARG A 110 2.87 11.60 -8.51
N PHE A 111 3.97 11.36 -7.80
CA PHE A 111 3.94 11.01 -6.38
C PHE A 111 3.91 12.20 -5.42
N GLY A 112 4.17 13.41 -5.91
CA GLY A 112 4.38 14.55 -5.00
C GLY A 112 5.66 14.36 -4.16
N PRO A 113 5.72 14.90 -2.94
CA PRO A 113 6.74 14.54 -1.96
C PRO A 113 6.68 13.04 -1.67
N THR A 114 7.77 12.31 -1.91
CA THR A 114 7.81 10.86 -1.71
C THR A 114 9.12 10.40 -1.13
N ASN A 115 9.04 9.39 -0.27
CA ASN A 115 10.22 8.65 0.16
C ASN A 115 10.68 7.70 -0.93
N THR A 116 11.99 7.53 -1.10
CA THR A 116 12.54 6.41 -1.87
C THR A 116 13.18 5.39 -0.93
N PHE A 117 13.22 4.14 -1.37
CA PHE A 117 13.75 3.04 -0.59
C PHE A 117 14.89 2.33 -1.32
N LYS A 118 15.81 1.78 -0.51
CA LYS A 118 16.87 0.88 -0.96
C LYS A 118 17.12 -0.23 0.06
N ALA A 119 17.73 -1.32 -0.40
CA ALA A 119 18.15 -2.41 0.47
C ALA A 119 19.38 -1.98 1.28
N LYS A 120 19.33 -2.19 2.59
CA LYS A 120 20.43 -2.03 3.53
C LYS A 120 21.26 -3.32 3.66
N ASP A 121 20.59 -4.46 3.53
CA ASP A 121 21.16 -5.80 3.67
C ASP A 121 21.66 -6.41 2.34
N GLY A 122 21.60 -5.65 1.25
CA GLY A 122 21.99 -6.10 -0.09
C GLY A 122 21.01 -7.08 -0.75
N ARG A 123 19.81 -7.28 -0.20
CA ARG A 123 18.81 -8.19 -0.80
C ARG A 123 18.41 -7.77 -2.21
N THR A 124 18.08 -8.76 -3.04
CA THR A 124 17.50 -8.50 -4.36
C THR A 124 16.11 -7.88 -4.20
N MET A 125 15.93 -6.72 -4.82
CA MET A 125 14.70 -5.95 -4.75
C MET A 125 14.48 -5.22 -6.07
N THR A 126 13.26 -5.31 -6.61
CA THR A 126 12.86 -4.47 -7.73
C THR A 126 12.61 -3.06 -7.20
N ARG A 127 13.23 -2.06 -7.84
CA ARG A 127 13.06 -0.64 -7.54
C ARG A 127 12.52 0.03 -8.79
N CYS A 128 11.42 0.75 -8.66
CA CYS A 128 10.77 1.52 -9.71
C CYS A 128 10.59 2.96 -9.24
N TYR A 129 10.43 3.89 -10.18
CA TYR A 129 10.29 5.32 -9.89
C TYR A 129 11.40 5.82 -8.95
N ASP A 130 12.65 5.51 -9.31
CA ASP A 130 13.88 5.81 -8.53
C ASP A 130 13.93 5.18 -7.11
N GLY A 131 13.04 4.23 -6.84
CA GLY A 131 12.88 3.58 -5.55
C GLY A 131 11.70 4.12 -4.74
N ALA A 132 10.88 5.03 -5.28
CA ALA A 132 9.61 5.41 -4.68
C ALA A 132 8.65 4.20 -4.60
N LEU A 133 8.82 3.22 -5.48
CA LEU A 133 8.18 1.91 -5.39
C LEU A 133 9.25 0.82 -5.29
N ILE A 134 9.07 -0.09 -4.34
CA ILE A 134 9.90 -1.29 -4.22
C ILE A 134 9.06 -2.54 -4.13
N ARG A 135 9.58 -3.66 -4.63
CA ARG A 135 8.99 -4.99 -4.48
C ARG A 135 10.06 -6.05 -4.24
N PHE A 136 9.81 -6.89 -3.25
CA PHE A 136 10.67 -8.03 -2.91
C PHE A 136 9.85 -9.17 -2.30
N ARG A 137 10.48 -10.33 -2.15
CA ARG A 137 9.90 -11.46 -1.42
C ARG A 137 10.51 -11.53 -0.02
N ASP A 138 9.66 -11.77 0.96
CA ASP A 138 10.06 -11.92 2.35
C ASP A 138 9.15 -12.94 3.04
N GLY A 139 9.72 -13.92 3.73
CA GLY A 139 8.92 -14.92 4.45
C GLY A 139 7.84 -15.62 3.60
N GLY A 140 8.09 -15.86 2.31
CA GLY A 140 7.13 -16.53 1.42
C GLY A 140 5.97 -15.67 0.89
N ARG A 141 5.92 -14.37 1.21
CA ARG A 141 4.95 -13.41 0.65
C ARG A 141 5.63 -12.37 -0.23
N VAL A 142 4.87 -11.74 -1.13
CA VAL A 142 5.34 -10.55 -1.85
C VAL A 142 5.06 -9.32 -1.00
N VAL A 143 6.09 -8.49 -0.84
CA VAL A 143 5.98 -7.20 -0.17
C VAL A 143 6.26 -6.10 -1.19
N THR A 144 5.30 -5.19 -1.31
CA THR A 144 5.42 -3.97 -2.11
C THR A 144 5.35 -2.78 -1.16
N ALA A 145 6.25 -1.81 -1.32
CA ALA A 145 6.17 -0.57 -0.58
C ALA A 145 6.22 0.63 -1.53
N VAL A 146 5.43 1.66 -1.22
CA VAL A 146 5.37 2.91 -1.99
C VAL A 146 5.58 4.09 -1.04
N GLY A 147 6.34 5.09 -1.48
CA GLY A 147 6.83 6.17 -0.62
C GLY A 147 5.89 7.32 -0.34
N SER A 148 4.72 7.36 -1.00
CA SER A 148 3.73 8.43 -0.93
C SER A 148 2.32 7.83 -1.03
N THR A 149 1.36 8.41 -0.29
CA THR A 149 -0.06 8.09 -0.42
C THR A 149 -0.76 8.86 -1.53
N ASP A 150 -0.19 9.96 -2.02
CA ASP A 150 -0.85 10.91 -2.92
C ASP A 150 -1.49 10.22 -4.14
N PHE A 151 -0.78 9.28 -4.77
CA PHE A 151 -1.26 8.58 -5.97
C PHE A 151 -2.53 7.72 -5.76
N MET A 152 -2.89 7.44 -4.51
CA MET A 152 -4.09 6.68 -4.14
C MET A 152 -5.21 7.55 -3.57
N THR A 153 -4.96 8.84 -3.32
CA THR A 153 -5.97 9.75 -2.78
C THR A 153 -6.99 10.16 -3.84
N ASN A 154 -8.22 10.49 -3.44
CA ASN A 154 -9.28 10.95 -4.36
C ASN A 154 -8.81 12.10 -5.27
N GLY A 155 -8.07 13.07 -4.71
CA GLY A 155 -7.49 14.16 -5.49
C GLY A 155 -6.33 13.72 -6.37
N GLY A 156 -5.44 12.88 -5.85
CA GLY A 156 -4.24 12.45 -6.57
C GLY A 156 -4.50 11.47 -7.71
N LEU A 157 -5.62 10.73 -7.70
CA LEU A 157 -6.02 9.83 -8.80
C LEU A 157 -6.17 10.58 -10.15
N LEU A 158 -6.45 11.88 -10.12
CA LEU A 158 -6.62 12.71 -11.31
C LEU A 158 -5.30 13.05 -12.02
N HIS A 159 -4.16 12.80 -11.38
CA HIS A 159 -2.85 13.07 -11.98
C HIS A 159 -2.39 11.92 -12.88
N ALA A 160 -1.47 12.24 -13.80
CA ALA A 160 -0.95 11.30 -14.79
C ALA A 160 -0.44 10.01 -14.12
N GLY A 161 -0.91 8.86 -14.62
CA GLY A 161 -0.52 7.52 -14.19
C GLY A 161 -0.97 7.09 -12.79
N ASN A 162 -1.43 8.00 -11.92
CA ASN A 162 -1.72 7.70 -10.51
C ASN A 162 -2.84 6.67 -10.35
N ALA A 163 -3.99 6.89 -11.01
CA ALA A 163 -5.08 5.91 -10.98
C ALA A 163 -4.66 4.56 -11.57
N ALA A 164 -3.91 4.57 -12.68
CA ALA A 164 -3.40 3.35 -13.29
C ALA A 164 -2.49 2.59 -12.33
N LEU A 165 -1.56 3.26 -11.65
CA LEU A 165 -0.67 2.62 -10.68
C LEU A 165 -1.43 2.11 -9.46
N ALA A 166 -2.32 2.91 -8.89
CA ALA A 166 -3.14 2.50 -7.75
C ALA A 166 -3.96 1.24 -8.07
N MET A 167 -4.61 1.22 -9.22
CA MET A 167 -5.40 0.09 -9.69
C MET A 167 -4.53 -1.13 -10.02
N ASN A 168 -3.38 -0.94 -10.67
CA ASN A 168 -2.47 -2.04 -10.98
C ASN A 168 -1.85 -2.66 -9.72
N LEU A 169 -1.52 -1.86 -8.69
CA LEU A 169 -0.93 -2.40 -7.46
C LEU A 169 -1.96 -3.04 -6.52
N ALA A 170 -3.16 -2.46 -6.43
CA ALA A 170 -4.19 -2.93 -5.52
C ALA A 170 -5.07 -4.02 -6.16
N GLY A 171 -5.33 -3.93 -7.47
CA GLY A 171 -6.25 -4.80 -8.19
C GLY A 171 -5.59 -5.89 -9.05
N ASP A 172 -4.35 -5.72 -9.52
CA ASP A 172 -3.75 -6.65 -10.50
C ASP A 172 -2.89 -7.75 -9.83
N ARG A 173 -3.02 -8.98 -10.33
CA ARG A 173 -1.95 -10.00 -10.29
C ARG A 173 -1.79 -10.63 -11.67
N PRO A 174 -0.56 -11.03 -12.05
CA PRO A 174 -0.35 -11.89 -13.21
C PRO A 174 -1.09 -13.22 -13.05
N GLY A 175 -2.13 -13.43 -13.85
CA GLY A 175 -2.68 -14.77 -14.08
C GLY A 175 -3.95 -15.16 -13.32
N SER A 176 -4.67 -14.26 -12.65
CA SER A 176 -5.94 -14.60 -11.99
C SER A 176 -7.09 -13.72 -12.46
N CYS A 177 -7.99 -14.30 -13.26
CA CYS A 177 -9.36 -13.83 -13.41
C CYS A 177 -10.13 -14.29 -12.16
N GLY A 178 -10.20 -13.43 -11.14
CA GLY A 178 -10.89 -13.77 -9.90
C GLY A 178 -10.94 -12.59 -8.94
N THR A 179 -12.12 -12.38 -8.36
CA THR A 179 -12.42 -11.41 -7.32
C THR A 179 -11.56 -11.71 -6.08
N ARG A 180 -10.69 -10.77 -5.68
CA ARG A 180 -9.87 -10.89 -4.46
C ARG A 180 -10.33 -9.91 -3.41
N PRO A 181 -10.41 -10.29 -2.12
CA PRO A 181 -10.57 -9.34 -1.02
C PRO A 181 -9.27 -8.53 -0.82
N ILE A 182 -9.32 -7.22 -1.06
CA ILE A 182 -8.38 -6.25 -0.49
C ILE A 182 -8.84 -6.02 0.94
N THR A 183 -8.00 -6.32 1.91
CA THR A 183 -8.30 -5.95 3.29
C THR A 183 -7.61 -4.65 3.64
N SER A 184 -8.37 -3.58 3.93
CA SER A 184 -7.80 -2.27 4.22
C SER A 184 -8.18 -1.75 5.60
N ARG A 185 -7.15 -1.29 6.32
CA ARG A 185 -7.11 -0.55 7.59
C ARG A 185 -7.15 -1.38 8.88
N VAL A 186 -6.48 -0.84 9.90
CA VAL A 186 -6.71 -1.10 11.32
C VAL A 186 -6.88 0.30 11.93
N LYS A 187 -8.10 0.66 12.32
CA LYS A 187 -8.44 1.91 13.01
C LYS A 187 -8.54 1.60 14.51
N PRO A 188 -7.98 2.40 15.41
CA PRO A 188 -8.33 2.27 16.82
C PRO A 188 -9.82 2.59 17.02
N PRO A 189 -10.50 1.96 18.00
CA PRO A 189 -11.89 2.28 18.31
C PRO A 189 -12.04 3.78 18.58
N PRO A 190 -13.21 4.39 18.28
CA PRO A 190 -13.44 5.79 18.63
C PRO A 190 -13.22 5.97 20.13
N ARG A 191 -12.37 6.95 20.51
CA ARG A 191 -12.27 7.36 21.91
C ARG A 191 -13.61 7.96 22.27
N HIS A 192 -14.39 7.26 23.09
CA HIS A 192 -15.51 7.88 23.79
C HIS A 192 -14.91 8.97 24.69
N HIS A 193 -15.10 10.23 24.30
CA HIS A 193 -14.93 11.34 25.23
C HIS A 193 -15.99 11.18 26.31
N PHE A 194 -15.59 10.62 27.46
CA PHE A 194 -16.31 10.87 28.70
C PHE A 194 -16.07 12.34 29.05
N SER A 195 -17.05 13.18 28.75
CA SER A 195 -17.22 14.45 29.46
C SER A 195 -17.66 14.12 30.88
N THR A 196 -16.79 14.37 31.84
CA THR A 196 -17.17 14.64 33.24
C THR A 196 -17.28 16.13 33.44
#